data_AF-A0A661PA80-F1
#
_entry.id   AF-A0A661PA80-F1
#
_cell.length_a   1.000
_cell.length_b   1.000
_cell.length_c   1.000
_cell.angle_alpha   90.00
_cell.angle_beta   90.00
_cell.angle_gamma   90.00
#
_symmetry.space_group_name_H-M   'P 1'
#
loop_
_entity.id
_entity.type
_entity.pdbx_description
1 polymer ?
#
loop_
_entity_poly.entity_id
_entity_poly.type
_entity_poly.pdbx_seq_one_letter_code
_entity_poly.pdbx_strand_id
1 'polypeptide(L)'
;RLGHLAGNRFTIILHKTESGALLHAQRILQQLEKRGVPNLFGEQRYGVLGNSAELGKLLIEKQFSQFCKEFIGDPQLIRNQDWKRAAEFYRQGKLQQALDQLPSGMADERHLLQLLLSCKSHQTAVFALPKNLLRLFLSAAQANYFDRLLQQRLPDLDQLRDGDIAVKHINRACFRVEYAAAEQSRADSFEISPSAPLFGSKVMLATGKPGEAELKVLEESGLSLESWKLGKGLTMSGERRPLRVPLNQSEILSHGKNFLTLRFILPKGSYATSVLRELIKQPPANDQTSQIK
;
A
#
# COMPACT_ATOMS: atom_id res chain seq x y z
N ARG A 1 -5.90 -7.59 -23.64
CA ARG A 1 -6.45 -8.07 -22.35
C ARG A 1 -5.59 -7.49 -21.21
N LEU A 2 -6.20 -6.82 -20.23
CA LEU A 2 -5.46 -6.36 -19.04
C LEU A 2 -4.76 -7.56 -18.36
N GLY A 3 -3.49 -7.41 -17.98
CA GLY A 3 -2.76 -8.42 -17.19
C GLY A 3 -1.85 -9.40 -17.94
N HIS A 4 -1.68 -9.27 -19.27
CA HIS A 4 -0.80 -10.13 -20.08
C HIS A 4 0.69 -9.69 -20.11
N LEU A 5 1.02 -8.55 -19.52
CA LEU A 5 2.41 -8.07 -19.46
C LEU A 5 3.18 -8.81 -18.37
N ALA A 6 4.40 -9.28 -18.67
CA ALA A 6 5.28 -9.92 -17.69
C ALA A 6 5.77 -8.92 -16.62
N GLY A 7 5.92 -7.65 -17.01
CA GLY A 7 6.39 -6.56 -16.17
C GLY A 7 6.45 -5.25 -16.94
N ASN A 8 7.02 -4.23 -16.31
CA ASN A 8 7.25 -2.93 -16.92
C ASN A 8 8.75 -2.59 -16.82
N ARG A 9 9.30 -2.06 -17.92
CA ARG A 9 10.63 -1.45 -17.94
C ARG A 9 10.48 0.04 -17.66
N PHE A 10 11.25 0.55 -16.71
CA PHE A 10 11.26 1.94 -16.32
C PHE A 10 12.60 2.57 -16.70
N THR A 11 12.55 3.80 -17.20
CA THR A 11 13.70 4.70 -17.32
C THR A 11 13.33 5.97 -16.59
N ILE A 12 14.07 6.31 -15.54
CA ILE A 12 13.72 7.40 -14.63
C ILE A 12 14.93 8.32 -14.47
N ILE A 13 14.66 9.62 -14.54
CA ILE A 13 15.64 10.67 -14.26
C ILE A 13 15.34 11.24 -12.88
N LEU A 14 16.28 11.07 -11.95
CA LEU A 14 16.28 11.74 -10.66
C LEU A 14 16.99 13.08 -10.81
N HIS A 15 16.31 14.17 -10.47
CA HIS A 15 16.87 15.52 -10.44
C HIS A 15 17.25 15.92 -9.01
N LYS A 16 18.08 16.96 -8.88
CA LYS A 16 18.55 17.52 -7.59
C LYS A 16 19.33 16.49 -6.76
N THR A 17 20.14 15.68 -7.42
CA THR A 17 21.00 14.70 -6.75
C THR A 17 22.13 15.38 -5.99
N GLU A 18 22.48 14.84 -4.82
CA GLU A 18 23.62 15.30 -4.02
C GLU A 18 24.95 14.68 -4.50
N SER A 19 26.06 15.25 -4.03
CA SER A 19 27.40 14.67 -4.24
C SER A 19 27.45 13.23 -3.70
N GLY A 20 27.92 12.28 -4.51
CA GLY A 20 27.97 10.86 -4.13
C GLY A 20 26.71 10.04 -4.45
N ALA A 21 25.67 10.66 -5.03
CA ALA A 21 24.43 9.96 -5.42
C ALA A 21 24.67 8.76 -6.35
N LEU A 22 25.68 8.82 -7.23
CA LEU A 22 26.05 7.71 -8.11
C LEU A 22 26.44 6.45 -7.31
N LEU A 23 27.44 6.56 -6.43
CA LEU A 23 27.95 5.44 -5.63
C LEU A 23 26.85 4.92 -4.69
N HIS A 24 26.08 5.83 -4.09
CA HIS A 24 24.95 5.48 -3.24
C HIS A 24 23.90 4.66 -4.01
N ALA A 25 23.48 5.13 -5.19
CA ALA A 25 22.52 4.43 -6.02
C ALA A 25 23.05 3.07 -6.49
N GLN A 26 24.31 2.96 -6.90
CA GLN A 26 24.93 1.68 -7.28
C GLN A 26 24.88 0.67 -6.12
N ARG A 27 25.25 1.10 -4.91
CA ARG A 27 25.24 0.23 -3.73
C ARG A 27 23.82 -0.26 -3.40
N ILE A 28 22.83 0.63 -3.47
CA ILE A 28 21.43 0.27 -3.20
C ILE A 28 20.89 -0.65 -4.29
N LEU A 29 21.12 -0.35 -5.57
CA LEU A 29 20.68 -1.20 -6.68
C LEU A 29 21.24 -2.61 -6.56
N GLN A 30 22.53 -2.76 -6.25
CA GLN A 30 23.14 -4.08 -5.99
C GLN A 30 22.46 -4.84 -4.83
N GLN A 31 22.12 -4.14 -3.75
CA GLN A 31 21.39 -4.76 -2.64
C GLN A 31 19.97 -5.16 -3.04
N LEU A 32 19.27 -4.34 -3.82
CA LEU A 32 17.91 -4.64 -4.30
C LEU A 32 17.89 -5.74 -5.36
N GLU A 33 18.91 -5.88 -6.18
CA GLU A 33 19.07 -7.01 -7.10
C GLU A 33 19.26 -8.32 -6.33
N LYS A 34 20.11 -8.30 -5.28
CA LYS A 34 20.36 -9.48 -4.46
C LYS A 34 19.19 -9.87 -3.56
N ARG A 35 18.63 -8.89 -2.84
CA ARG A 35 17.65 -9.13 -1.77
C ARG A 35 16.21 -8.89 -2.21
N GLY A 36 16.01 -8.20 -3.32
CA GLY A 36 14.69 -7.90 -3.86
C GLY A 36 14.18 -6.55 -3.37
N VAL A 37 13.24 -5.99 -4.13
CA VAL A 37 12.62 -4.71 -3.83
C VAL A 37 11.45 -4.95 -2.88
N PRO A 38 11.36 -4.22 -1.75
CA PRO A 38 10.18 -4.24 -0.90
C PRO A 38 8.92 -3.92 -1.70
N ASN A 39 7.95 -4.84 -1.72
CA ASN A 39 6.78 -4.77 -2.59
C ASN A 39 5.64 -3.90 -2.01
N LEU A 40 6.01 -2.75 -1.44
CA LEU A 40 5.12 -1.76 -0.83
C LEU A 40 4.12 -1.19 -1.84
N PHE A 41 2.94 -0.79 -1.37
CA PHE A 41 2.02 0.01 -2.16
C PHE A 41 2.50 1.46 -2.24
N GLY A 42 2.36 2.07 -3.42
CA GLY A 42 2.69 3.47 -3.63
C GLY A 42 1.65 4.41 -3.02
N GLU A 43 2.04 5.65 -2.70
CA GLU A 43 1.18 6.68 -2.11
C GLU A 43 -0.08 6.96 -2.94
N GLN A 44 0.02 6.84 -4.26
CA GLN A 44 -1.11 6.97 -5.20
C GLN A 44 -2.28 6.02 -4.89
N ARG A 45 -2.03 4.90 -4.19
CA ARG A 45 -3.07 3.95 -3.76
C ARG A 45 -3.99 4.52 -2.68
N TYR A 46 -3.55 5.55 -1.96
CA TYR A 46 -4.26 6.11 -0.81
C TYR A 46 -5.10 7.35 -1.16
N GLY A 47 -5.15 7.74 -2.43
CA GLY A 47 -5.94 8.86 -2.93
C GLY A 47 -5.30 10.23 -2.66
N VAL A 48 -5.94 11.30 -3.14
CA VAL A 48 -5.40 12.67 -3.08
C VAL A 48 -5.16 13.15 -1.64
N LEU A 49 -6.05 12.77 -0.71
CA LEU A 49 -5.92 13.11 0.71
C LEU A 49 -5.16 12.04 1.51
N GLY A 50 -4.72 10.95 0.89
CA GLY A 50 -4.03 9.85 1.58
C GLY A 50 -4.91 9.04 2.54
N ASN A 51 -6.23 9.24 2.54
CA ASN A 51 -7.15 8.68 3.53
C ASN A 51 -7.94 7.45 3.06
N SER A 52 -7.67 6.90 1.87
CA SER A 52 -8.44 5.76 1.33
C SER A 52 -8.39 4.51 2.23
N ALA A 53 -7.28 4.30 2.94
CA ALA A 53 -7.17 3.19 3.89
C ALA A 53 -8.04 3.40 5.12
N GLU A 54 -8.11 4.64 5.63
CA GLU A 54 -8.97 4.99 6.76
C GLU A 54 -10.44 4.84 6.39
N LEU A 55 -10.84 5.28 5.20
CA LEU A 55 -12.19 5.04 4.67
C LEU A 55 -12.52 3.54 4.61
N GLY A 56 -11.58 2.71 4.18
CA GLY A 56 -11.76 1.26 4.16
C GLY A 56 -11.94 0.68 5.56
N LYS A 57 -11.13 1.12 6.53
CA LYS A 57 -11.23 0.72 7.93
C LYS A 57 -12.58 1.12 8.55
N LEU A 58 -12.98 2.39 8.42
CA LEU A 58 -14.25 2.90 8.92
C LEU A 58 -15.45 2.14 8.32
N LEU A 59 -15.35 1.74 7.05
CA LEU A 59 -16.37 0.93 6.40
C LEU A 59 -16.46 -0.49 7.00
N ILE A 60 -15.34 -1.13 7.30
CA ILE A 60 -15.28 -2.44 7.96
C ILE A 60 -15.86 -2.37 9.38
N GLU A 61 -15.50 -1.32 10.13
CA GLU A 61 -15.95 -1.07 11.49
C GLU A 61 -17.40 -0.55 11.58
N LYS A 62 -18.05 -0.30 10.44
CA LYS A 62 -19.42 0.24 10.34
C LYS A 62 -19.56 1.64 10.99
N GLN A 63 -18.46 2.40 11.05
CA GLN A 63 -18.40 3.77 11.54
C GLN A 63 -18.84 4.76 10.45
N PHE A 64 -20.12 4.68 10.03
CA PHE A 64 -20.60 5.39 8.83
C PHE A 64 -20.61 6.92 8.96
N SER A 65 -20.80 7.47 10.16
CA SER A 65 -20.77 8.92 10.35
C SER A 65 -19.36 9.47 10.17
N GLN A 66 -18.38 8.79 10.74
CA GLN A 66 -16.96 9.07 10.58
C GLN A 66 -16.52 8.85 9.13
N PHE A 67 -17.02 7.79 8.47
CA PHE A 67 -16.78 7.56 7.06
C PHE A 67 -17.21 8.76 6.23
N CYS A 68 -18.43 9.30 6.43
CA CYS A 68 -18.88 10.47 5.67
C CYS A 68 -18.01 11.70 5.95
N LYS A 69 -17.61 11.93 7.22
CA LYS A 69 -16.70 13.02 7.59
C LYS A 69 -15.33 12.91 6.91
N GLU A 70 -14.80 11.70 6.83
CA GLU A 70 -13.52 11.42 6.18
C GLU A 70 -13.63 11.48 4.65
N PHE A 71 -14.77 11.04 4.10
CA PHE A 71 -15.01 11.00 2.65
C PHE A 71 -15.19 12.40 2.07
N ILE A 72 -15.89 13.29 2.79
CA ILE A 72 -15.94 14.72 2.44
C ILE A 72 -14.56 15.37 2.61
N GLY A 73 -13.70 14.83 3.47
CA GLY A 73 -12.30 15.24 3.61
C GLY A 73 -12.00 16.11 4.83
N ASP A 74 -10.71 16.18 5.17
CA ASP A 74 -10.19 17.05 6.22
C ASP A 74 -9.89 18.46 5.67
N PRO A 75 -10.56 19.53 6.17
CA PRO A 75 -10.29 20.91 5.78
C PRO A 75 -8.81 21.34 5.88
N GLN A 76 -8.01 20.69 6.74
CA GLN A 76 -6.59 21.01 6.91
C GLN A 76 -5.73 20.49 5.75
N LEU A 77 -6.15 19.41 5.10
CA LEU A 77 -5.41 18.77 4.00
C LEU A 77 -5.88 19.25 2.62
N ILE A 78 -7.08 19.84 2.54
CA ILE A 78 -7.69 20.29 1.30
C ILE A 78 -7.10 21.65 0.86
N ARG A 79 -6.55 21.68 -0.37
CA ARG A 79 -6.00 22.90 -0.99
C ARG A 79 -7.04 23.76 -1.70
N ASN A 80 -8.07 23.13 -2.28
CA ASN A 80 -9.12 23.85 -3.00
C ASN A 80 -10.05 24.56 -1.99
N GLN A 81 -10.24 25.88 -2.16
CA GLN A 81 -10.97 26.71 -1.19
C GLN A 81 -12.46 26.34 -1.09
N ASP A 82 -13.11 26.00 -2.20
CA ASP A 82 -14.53 25.65 -2.21
C ASP A 82 -14.75 24.29 -1.54
N TRP A 83 -13.91 23.31 -1.86
CA TRP A 83 -13.92 22.00 -1.19
C TRP A 83 -13.64 22.15 0.31
N LYS A 84 -12.66 22.98 0.69
CA LYS A 84 -12.35 23.23 2.11
C LYS A 84 -13.56 23.78 2.86
N ARG A 85 -14.23 24.80 2.30
CA ARG A 85 -15.45 25.39 2.86
C ARG A 85 -16.59 24.36 2.96
N ALA A 86 -16.76 23.53 1.94
CA ALA A 86 -17.76 22.46 1.96
C ALA A 86 -17.52 21.47 3.11
N ALA A 87 -16.26 21.06 3.32
CA ALA A 87 -15.88 20.18 4.42
C ALA A 87 -16.08 20.83 5.81
N GLU A 88 -15.82 22.14 5.94
CA GLU A 88 -16.11 22.90 7.17
C GLU A 88 -17.62 22.98 7.44
N PHE A 89 -18.44 23.29 6.42
CA PHE A 89 -19.89 23.32 6.55
C PHE A 89 -20.48 21.95 6.93
N TYR A 90 -19.98 20.88 6.33
CA TYR A 90 -20.40 19.52 6.69
C TYR A 90 -20.15 19.23 8.18
N ARG A 91 -18.96 19.58 8.69
CA ARG A 91 -18.58 19.38 10.11
C ARG A 91 -19.40 20.23 11.08
N GLN A 92 -19.96 21.34 10.62
CA GLN A 92 -20.90 22.19 11.37
C GLN A 92 -22.37 21.71 11.28
N GLY A 93 -22.65 20.61 10.57
CA GLY A 93 -24.01 20.12 10.34
C GLY A 93 -24.80 20.88 9.26
N LYS A 94 -24.15 21.81 8.54
CA LYS A 94 -24.77 22.66 7.52
C LYS A 94 -24.74 21.96 6.15
N LEU A 95 -25.53 20.89 6.01
CA LEU A 95 -25.49 20.00 4.83
C LEU A 95 -25.80 20.71 3.50
N GLN A 96 -26.77 21.63 3.47
CA GLN A 96 -27.12 22.35 2.24
C GLN A 96 -25.96 23.25 1.80
N GLN A 97 -25.37 24.00 2.72
CA GLN A 97 -24.24 24.88 2.43
C GLN A 97 -22.99 24.08 2.02
N ALA A 98 -22.81 22.89 2.58
CA ALA A 98 -21.76 21.97 2.14
C ALA A 98 -21.98 21.52 0.68
N LEU A 99 -23.21 21.16 0.31
CA LEU A 99 -23.54 20.75 -1.05
C LEU A 99 -23.37 21.88 -2.07
N ASP A 100 -23.75 23.09 -1.71
CA ASP A 100 -23.66 24.26 -2.58
C ASP A 100 -22.19 24.64 -2.86
N GLN A 101 -21.29 24.45 -1.89
CA GLN A 101 -19.87 24.73 -2.05
C GLN A 101 -19.03 23.59 -2.64
N LEU A 102 -19.56 22.36 -2.75
CA LEU A 102 -18.78 21.27 -3.34
C LEU A 102 -18.49 21.54 -4.84
N PRO A 103 -17.22 21.44 -5.27
CA PRO A 103 -16.85 21.52 -6.69
C PRO A 103 -17.64 20.55 -7.58
N SER A 104 -17.87 20.94 -8.84
CA SER A 104 -18.68 20.16 -9.79
C SER A 104 -18.13 18.76 -10.11
N GLY A 105 -16.82 18.56 -10.00
CA GLY A 105 -16.15 17.27 -10.23
C GLY A 105 -16.34 16.22 -9.13
N MET A 106 -16.99 16.57 -8.01
CA MET A 106 -17.14 15.71 -6.82
C MET A 106 -18.52 15.04 -6.78
N ALA A 107 -18.83 14.26 -7.81
CA ALA A 107 -20.16 13.70 -8.01
C ALA A 107 -20.59 12.75 -6.86
N ASP A 108 -19.66 11.94 -6.36
CA ASP A 108 -19.94 10.96 -5.30
C ASP A 108 -20.20 11.65 -3.95
N GLU A 109 -19.41 12.67 -3.61
CA GLU A 109 -19.59 13.49 -2.40
C GLU A 109 -20.89 14.28 -2.46
N ARG A 110 -21.23 14.86 -3.61
CA ARG A 110 -22.50 15.57 -3.82
C ARG A 110 -23.69 14.61 -3.65
N HIS A 111 -23.60 13.41 -4.25
CA HIS A 111 -24.63 12.39 -4.10
C HIS A 111 -24.81 11.96 -2.64
N LEU A 112 -23.71 11.77 -1.90
CA LEU A 112 -23.74 11.47 -0.48
C LEU A 112 -24.47 12.56 0.32
N LEU A 113 -24.15 13.84 0.10
CA LEU A 113 -24.79 14.95 0.80
C LEU A 113 -26.28 15.06 0.46
N GLN A 114 -26.67 14.85 -0.79
CA GLN A 114 -28.08 14.83 -1.20
C GLN A 114 -28.88 13.73 -0.47
N LEU A 115 -28.28 12.55 -0.30
CA LEU A 115 -28.91 11.47 0.45
C LEU A 115 -29.08 11.81 1.93
N LEU A 116 -28.06 12.42 2.56
CA LEU A 116 -28.15 12.89 3.95
C LEU A 116 -29.20 13.99 4.13
N LEU A 117 -29.31 14.92 3.17
CA LEU A 117 -30.36 15.96 3.15
C LEU A 117 -31.78 15.37 3.04
N SER A 118 -31.94 14.27 2.30
CA SER A 118 -33.21 13.53 2.21
C SER A 118 -33.52 12.63 3.43
N CYS A 119 -32.94 12.95 4.59
CA CYS A 119 -33.11 12.24 5.86
C CYS A 119 -32.71 10.75 5.83
N LYS A 120 -31.82 10.34 4.91
CA LYS A 120 -31.26 8.98 4.94
C LYS A 120 -30.21 8.88 6.04
N SER A 121 -30.13 7.71 6.67
CA SER A 121 -29.04 7.41 7.61
C SER A 121 -27.69 7.41 6.88
N HIS A 122 -26.62 7.71 7.61
CA HIS A 122 -25.25 7.62 7.10
C HIS A 122 -24.96 6.25 6.48
N GLN A 123 -25.45 5.17 7.09
CA GLN A 123 -25.30 3.82 6.56
C GLN A 123 -25.91 3.67 5.16
N THR A 124 -27.15 4.12 4.98
CA THR A 124 -27.85 4.04 3.70
C THR A 124 -27.15 4.90 2.65
N ALA A 125 -26.70 6.10 3.04
CA ALA A 125 -26.00 7.01 2.15
C ALA A 125 -24.65 6.42 1.67
N VAL A 126 -23.86 5.84 2.56
CA VAL A 126 -22.57 5.20 2.22
C VAL A 126 -22.76 3.99 1.31
N PHE A 127 -23.76 3.14 1.55
CA PHE A 127 -24.01 1.97 0.69
C PHE A 127 -24.63 2.32 -0.67
N ALA A 128 -25.08 3.56 -0.88
CA ALA A 128 -25.52 4.04 -2.18
C ALA A 128 -24.36 4.48 -3.09
N LEU A 129 -23.16 4.69 -2.53
CA LEU A 129 -21.96 4.99 -3.30
C LEU A 129 -21.62 3.85 -4.28
N PRO A 130 -20.91 4.16 -5.39
CA PRO A 130 -20.51 3.14 -6.34
C PRO A 130 -19.75 1.99 -5.69
N LYS A 131 -20.14 0.74 -5.97
CA LYS A 131 -19.49 -0.45 -5.37
C LYS A 131 -18.00 -0.51 -5.66
N ASN A 132 -17.57 -0.06 -6.83
CA ASN A 132 -16.15 -0.03 -7.20
C ASN A 132 -15.35 0.94 -6.33
N LEU A 133 -15.95 2.07 -5.93
CA LEU A 133 -15.34 3.04 -5.02
C LEU A 133 -15.21 2.46 -3.60
N LEU A 134 -16.26 1.83 -3.08
CA LEU A 134 -16.19 1.16 -1.78
C LEU A 134 -15.15 0.03 -1.77
N ARG A 135 -15.08 -0.77 -2.85
CA ARG A 135 -14.05 -1.80 -3.02
C ARG A 135 -12.63 -1.22 -3.12
N LEU A 136 -12.47 -0.03 -3.69
CA LEU A 136 -11.19 0.68 -3.73
C LEU A 136 -10.72 0.99 -2.31
N PHE A 137 -11.59 1.54 -1.45
CA PHE A 137 -11.27 1.83 -0.05
C PHE A 137 -10.94 0.58 0.75
N LEU A 138 -11.73 -0.49 0.62
CA LEU A 138 -11.41 -1.79 1.25
C LEU A 138 -10.05 -2.33 0.80
N SER A 139 -9.73 -2.21 -0.48
CA SER A 139 -8.43 -2.64 -1.01
C SER A 139 -7.28 -1.75 -0.53
N ALA A 140 -7.53 -0.47 -0.25
CA ALA A 140 -6.54 0.43 0.35
C ALA A 140 -6.29 0.09 1.83
N ALA A 141 -7.32 -0.31 2.58
CA ALA A 141 -7.14 -0.83 3.94
C ALA A 141 -6.31 -2.11 3.95
N GLN A 142 -6.57 -3.08 3.06
CA GLN A 142 -5.73 -4.27 2.90
C GLN A 142 -4.27 -3.92 2.60
N ALA A 143 -4.05 -2.96 1.69
CA ALA A 143 -2.71 -2.48 1.33
C ALA A 143 -1.97 -1.88 2.53
N ASN A 144 -2.66 -1.09 3.36
CA ASN A 144 -2.07 -0.50 4.56
C ASN A 144 -1.58 -1.56 5.56
N TYR A 145 -2.42 -2.57 5.84
CA TYR A 145 -2.03 -3.67 6.74
C TYR A 145 -0.89 -4.51 6.18
N PHE A 146 -0.90 -4.75 4.87
CA PHE A 146 0.22 -5.42 4.19
C PHE A 146 1.51 -4.62 4.32
N ASP A 147 1.48 -3.30 4.07
CA ASP A 147 2.66 -2.43 4.16
C ASP A 147 3.22 -2.40 5.59
N ARG A 148 2.36 -2.43 6.62
CA ARG A 148 2.77 -2.55 8.03
C ARG A 148 3.53 -3.86 8.30
N LEU A 149 3.00 -4.99 7.85
CA LEU A 149 3.66 -6.30 8.00
C LEU A 149 4.98 -6.39 7.24
N LEU A 150 5.03 -5.80 6.04
CA LEU A 150 6.26 -5.71 5.25
C LEU A 150 7.32 -4.88 5.98
N GLN A 151 6.93 -3.75 6.57
CA GLN A 151 7.85 -2.91 7.35
C GLN A 151 8.39 -3.63 8.58
N GLN A 152 7.56 -4.40 9.28
CA GLN A 152 8.00 -5.25 10.40
C GLN A 152 8.95 -6.37 9.97
N ARG A 153 8.91 -6.78 8.69
CA ARG A 153 9.80 -7.81 8.15
C ARG A 153 11.17 -7.25 7.74
N LEU A 154 11.26 -5.96 7.42
CA LEU A 154 12.54 -5.33 7.08
C LEU A 154 13.53 -5.43 8.26
N PRO A 155 14.83 -5.67 7.99
CA PRO A 155 15.45 -5.76 6.66
C PRO A 155 15.37 -7.17 6.02
N ASP A 156 14.87 -8.19 6.70
CA ASP A 156 14.98 -9.61 6.34
C ASP A 156 13.87 -10.12 5.41
N LEU A 157 13.62 -9.40 4.31
CA LEU A 157 12.61 -9.78 3.32
C LEU A 157 13.00 -11.00 2.47
N ASP A 158 14.29 -11.32 2.46
CA ASP A 158 14.90 -12.42 1.74
C ASP A 158 14.97 -13.72 2.55
N GLN A 159 14.86 -13.63 3.87
CA GLN A 159 14.91 -14.78 4.77
C GLN A 159 13.51 -15.36 4.99
N LEU A 160 13.37 -16.66 4.82
CA LEU A 160 12.18 -17.42 5.25
C LEU A 160 12.24 -17.68 6.76
N ARG A 161 11.06 -17.82 7.37
CA ARG A 161 10.87 -18.23 8.75
C ARG A 161 9.88 -19.38 8.79
N ASP A 162 10.07 -20.30 9.72
CA ASP A 162 9.14 -21.42 9.91
C ASP A 162 7.72 -20.88 10.16
N GLY A 163 6.76 -21.46 9.47
CA GLY A 163 5.37 -21.03 9.47
C GLY A 163 5.02 -19.89 8.51
N ASP A 164 5.98 -19.31 7.79
CA ASP A 164 5.69 -18.38 6.70
C ASP A 164 4.75 -19.03 5.66
N ILE A 165 3.96 -18.21 4.97
CA ILE A 165 3.39 -18.62 3.69
C ILE A 165 4.28 -18.07 2.59
N ALA A 166 4.88 -18.96 1.80
CA ALA A 166 5.68 -18.60 0.64
C ALA A 166 4.78 -18.50 -0.60
N VAL A 167 5.09 -17.55 -1.49
CA VAL A 167 4.46 -17.41 -2.80
C VAL A 167 5.46 -17.78 -3.88
N LYS A 168 5.09 -18.70 -4.78
CA LYS A 168 5.83 -19.00 -6.01
C LYS A 168 5.63 -17.88 -7.03
N HIS A 169 6.70 -17.29 -7.54
CA HIS A 169 6.58 -16.16 -8.47
C HIS A 169 5.99 -16.55 -9.83
N ILE A 170 6.24 -17.78 -10.30
CA ILE A 170 5.80 -18.27 -11.61
C ILE A 170 4.28 -18.36 -11.77
N ASN A 171 3.58 -18.84 -10.74
CA ASN A 171 2.14 -19.14 -10.81
C ASN A 171 1.33 -18.58 -9.63
N ARG A 172 1.96 -17.83 -8.72
CA ARG A 172 1.35 -17.25 -7.52
C ARG A 172 0.78 -18.27 -6.53
N ALA A 173 1.11 -19.55 -6.68
CA ALA A 173 0.71 -20.58 -5.73
C ALA A 173 1.33 -20.29 -4.36
N CYS A 174 0.53 -20.49 -3.32
CA CYS A 174 0.91 -20.23 -1.94
C CYS A 174 1.01 -21.56 -1.19
N PHE A 175 2.02 -21.72 -0.34
CA PHE A 175 2.15 -22.88 0.53
C PHE A 175 2.81 -22.49 1.84
N ARG A 176 2.56 -23.27 2.90
CA ARG A 176 3.17 -23.06 4.21
C ARG A 176 4.60 -23.61 4.20
N VAL A 177 5.53 -22.83 4.73
CA VAL A 177 6.92 -23.23 4.95
C VAL A 177 7.00 -23.92 6.31
N GLU A 178 7.24 -25.22 6.32
CA GLU A 178 7.43 -25.97 7.58
C GLU A 178 8.85 -25.78 8.12
N TYR A 179 9.86 -25.88 7.25
CA TYR A 179 11.27 -25.72 7.57
C TYR A 179 11.93 -24.71 6.63
N ALA A 180 12.18 -23.50 7.13
CA ALA A 180 12.74 -22.40 6.36
C ALA A 180 14.10 -22.74 5.73
N ALA A 181 14.97 -23.43 6.48
CA ALA A 181 16.29 -23.81 6.00
C ALA A 181 16.27 -24.70 4.75
N ALA A 182 15.25 -25.56 4.62
CA ALA A 182 15.09 -26.43 3.45
C ALA A 182 14.64 -25.66 2.19
N GLU A 183 13.91 -24.56 2.39
CA GLU A 183 13.30 -23.77 1.32
C GLU A 183 14.10 -22.50 0.97
N GLN A 184 15.09 -22.14 1.79
CA GLN A 184 15.82 -20.86 1.68
C GLN A 184 16.53 -20.70 0.32
N SER A 185 17.13 -21.76 -0.23
CA SER A 185 17.81 -21.70 -1.54
C SER A 185 16.86 -21.31 -2.70
N ARG A 186 15.60 -21.70 -2.60
CA ARG A 186 14.53 -21.32 -3.55
C ARG A 186 14.12 -19.86 -3.35
N ALA A 187 14.16 -19.36 -2.12
CA ALA A 187 13.99 -17.94 -1.86
C ALA A 187 15.17 -17.14 -2.43
N ASP A 188 16.40 -17.54 -2.17
CA ASP A 188 17.62 -16.86 -2.62
C ASP A 188 17.68 -16.69 -4.16
N SER A 189 17.12 -17.67 -4.89
CA SER A 189 17.01 -17.66 -6.36
C SER A 189 15.74 -16.99 -6.90
N PHE A 190 14.91 -16.37 -6.04
CA PHE A 190 13.62 -15.78 -6.38
C PHE A 190 12.60 -16.76 -7.02
N GLU A 191 12.73 -18.06 -6.81
CA GLU A 191 11.66 -19.00 -7.14
C GLU A 191 10.43 -18.75 -6.25
N ILE A 192 10.70 -18.49 -4.97
CA ILE A 192 9.69 -18.18 -3.94
C ILE A 192 10.06 -16.92 -3.16
N SER A 193 9.08 -16.30 -2.52
CA SER A 193 9.30 -15.25 -1.51
C SER A 193 8.36 -15.41 -0.32
N PRO A 194 8.77 -14.98 0.88
CA PRO A 194 7.82 -14.82 1.98
C PRO A 194 6.73 -13.83 1.56
N SER A 195 5.52 -14.04 2.09
CA SER A 195 4.34 -13.24 1.74
C SER A 195 3.63 -12.74 2.99
N ALA A 196 2.86 -11.67 2.83
CA ALA A 196 1.90 -11.22 3.83
C ALA A 196 0.48 -11.22 3.25
N PRO A 197 -0.55 -11.34 4.09
CA PRO A 197 -1.93 -11.32 3.65
C PRO A 197 -2.34 -9.91 3.25
N LEU A 198 -3.01 -9.81 2.11
CA LEU A 198 -4.07 -8.83 1.94
C LEU A 198 -5.30 -9.43 2.64
N PHE A 199 -5.54 -8.98 3.88
CA PHE A 199 -6.50 -9.60 4.78
C PHE A 199 -7.89 -9.76 4.14
N GLY A 200 -8.51 -10.88 4.39
CA GLY A 200 -9.86 -11.16 3.93
C GLY A 200 -10.40 -12.42 4.57
N SER A 201 -11.69 -12.65 4.35
CA SER A 201 -12.46 -13.70 5.03
C SER A 201 -11.97 -15.13 4.83
N LYS A 202 -11.13 -15.38 3.83
CA LYS A 202 -10.63 -16.73 3.48
C LYS A 202 -9.10 -16.76 3.29
N VAL A 203 -8.39 -15.72 3.72
CA VAL A 203 -6.94 -15.66 3.53
C VAL A 203 -6.26 -16.72 4.41
N MET A 204 -5.27 -17.41 3.85
CA MET A 204 -4.43 -18.33 4.62
C MET A 204 -3.47 -17.51 5.49
N LEU A 205 -3.58 -17.65 6.82
CA LEU A 205 -2.64 -17.03 7.76
C LEU A 205 -1.41 -17.90 7.96
N ALA A 206 -0.28 -17.21 8.20
CA ALA A 206 0.97 -17.85 8.61
C ALA A 206 0.86 -18.43 10.04
N THR A 207 1.85 -19.21 10.45
CA THR A 207 1.98 -19.78 11.81
C THR A 207 3.30 -19.34 12.44
N GLY A 208 3.50 -19.64 13.73
CA GLY A 208 4.69 -19.23 14.46
C GLY A 208 4.84 -17.71 14.50
N LYS A 209 6.08 -17.22 14.54
CA LYS A 209 6.38 -15.78 14.61
C LYS A 209 5.74 -14.96 13.48
N PRO A 210 5.75 -15.40 12.20
CA PRO A 210 5.03 -14.70 11.14
C PRO A 210 3.51 -14.63 11.36
N GLY A 211 2.91 -15.73 11.84
CA GLY A 211 1.48 -15.79 12.17
C GLY A 211 1.09 -14.89 13.34
N GLU A 212 1.92 -14.84 14.39
CA GLU A 212 1.74 -13.93 15.53
C GLU A 212 1.74 -12.46 15.09
N ALA A 213 2.64 -12.08 14.17
CA ALA A 213 2.66 -10.73 13.60
C ALA A 213 1.39 -10.41 12.81
N GLU A 214 0.90 -11.35 12.00
CA GLU A 214 -0.37 -11.20 11.26
C GLU A 214 -1.57 -11.04 12.22
N LEU A 215 -1.65 -11.86 13.26
CA LEU A 215 -2.71 -11.78 14.27
C LEU A 215 -2.65 -10.49 15.09
N LYS A 216 -1.45 -10.06 15.48
CA LYS A 216 -1.25 -8.81 16.21
C LYS A 216 -1.74 -7.61 15.42
N VAL A 217 -1.51 -7.56 14.10
CA VAL A 217 -2.04 -6.47 13.26
C VAL A 217 -3.56 -6.47 13.21
N LEU A 218 -4.20 -7.65 13.18
CA LEU A 218 -5.65 -7.76 13.26
C LEU A 218 -6.19 -7.28 14.62
N GLU A 219 -5.54 -7.71 15.72
CA GLU A 219 -5.90 -7.35 17.09
C GLU A 219 -5.77 -5.84 17.35
N GLU A 220 -4.63 -5.24 17.01
CA GLU A 220 -4.40 -3.79 17.13
C GLU A 220 -5.39 -2.96 16.30
N SER A 221 -5.94 -3.56 15.25
CA SER A 221 -6.93 -2.92 14.38
C SER A 221 -8.37 -3.18 14.83
N GLY A 222 -8.60 -4.00 15.86
CA GLY A 222 -9.94 -4.41 16.30
C GLY A 222 -10.68 -5.26 15.25
N LEU A 223 -9.96 -5.92 14.35
CA LEU A 223 -10.52 -6.66 13.23
C LEU A 223 -10.35 -8.18 13.39
N SER A 224 -11.24 -8.93 12.73
CA SER A 224 -11.12 -10.36 12.54
C SER A 224 -11.24 -10.70 11.04
N LEU A 225 -10.99 -11.95 10.65
CA LEU A 225 -11.22 -12.37 9.26
C LEU A 225 -12.69 -12.22 8.84
N GLU A 226 -13.62 -12.40 9.78
CA GLU A 226 -15.06 -12.24 9.53
C GLU A 226 -15.47 -10.79 9.29
N SER A 227 -14.72 -9.81 9.83
CA SER A 227 -14.94 -8.38 9.60
C SER A 227 -14.91 -8.04 8.09
N TRP A 228 -14.21 -8.83 7.28
CA TRP A 228 -14.11 -8.66 5.83
C TRP A 228 -15.32 -9.19 5.04
N LYS A 229 -16.34 -9.76 5.71
CA LYS A 229 -17.64 -10.14 5.13
C LYS A 229 -18.68 -9.04 5.31
N LEU A 230 -18.49 -7.90 4.63
CA LEU A 230 -19.40 -6.76 4.74
C LEU A 230 -20.79 -7.01 4.10
N GLY A 231 -20.93 -8.07 3.30
CA GLY A 231 -22.16 -8.35 2.55
C GLY A 231 -22.34 -7.41 1.35
N LYS A 232 -23.52 -7.44 0.70
CA LYS A 232 -23.90 -6.56 -0.44
C LYS A 232 -22.95 -6.58 -1.66
N GLY A 233 -22.13 -7.62 -1.80
CA GLY A 233 -21.10 -7.74 -2.85
C GLY A 233 -19.76 -7.07 -2.51
N LEU A 234 -19.56 -6.67 -1.26
CA LEU A 234 -18.33 -6.06 -0.73
C LEU A 234 -17.45 -7.05 0.05
N THR A 235 -17.80 -8.34 0.05
CA THR A 235 -16.98 -9.38 0.69
C THR A 235 -15.59 -9.44 0.05
N MET A 236 -14.56 -9.34 0.89
CA MET A 236 -13.16 -9.50 0.49
C MET A 236 -12.69 -10.90 0.93
N SER A 237 -12.31 -11.75 -0.04
CA SER A 237 -11.76 -13.09 0.24
C SER A 237 -10.35 -13.02 0.82
N GLY A 238 -9.60 -11.99 0.42
CA GLY A 238 -8.18 -11.84 0.72
C GLY A 238 -7.30 -12.68 -0.21
N GLU A 239 -6.02 -12.38 -0.21
CA GLU A 239 -4.99 -13.08 -0.99
C GLU A 239 -3.61 -12.92 -0.32
N ARG A 240 -2.61 -13.69 -0.75
CA ARG A 240 -1.22 -13.49 -0.31
C ARG A 240 -0.46 -12.68 -1.36
N ARG A 241 0.31 -11.71 -0.89
CA ARG A 241 1.19 -10.88 -1.72
C ARG A 241 2.63 -11.10 -1.27
N PRO A 242 3.59 -11.33 -2.19
CA PRO A 242 4.99 -11.48 -1.80
C PRO A 242 5.50 -10.16 -1.23
N LEU A 243 6.29 -10.26 -0.16
CA LEU A 243 6.88 -9.12 0.55
C LEU A 243 7.97 -8.42 -0.28
N ARG A 244 8.60 -9.16 -1.19
CA ARG A 244 9.61 -8.64 -2.12
C ARG A 244 9.38 -9.11 -3.54
N VAL A 245 9.91 -8.37 -4.50
CA VAL A 245 9.92 -8.71 -5.92
C VAL A 245 11.32 -8.60 -6.50
N PRO A 246 11.68 -9.39 -7.53
CA PRO A 246 12.98 -9.28 -8.18
C PRO A 246 13.11 -7.92 -8.89
N LEU A 247 14.31 -7.35 -8.82
CA LEU A 247 14.74 -6.21 -9.63
C LEU A 247 15.61 -6.74 -10.76
N ASN A 248 15.14 -6.62 -12.00
CA ASN A 248 15.84 -7.15 -13.16
C ASN A 248 16.45 -6.03 -13.99
N GLN A 249 17.64 -6.27 -14.57
CA GLN A 249 18.32 -5.35 -15.50
C GLN A 249 18.44 -3.93 -14.92
N SER A 250 18.92 -3.78 -13.67
CA SER A 250 19.12 -2.47 -13.10
C SER A 250 20.46 -1.88 -13.53
N GLU A 251 20.44 -0.65 -14.04
CA GLU A 251 21.64 0.02 -14.50
C GLU A 251 21.50 1.54 -14.44
N ILE A 252 22.63 2.22 -14.37
CA ILE A 252 22.73 3.67 -14.43
C ILE A 252 23.15 4.05 -15.84
N LEU A 253 22.28 4.75 -16.55
CA LEU A 253 22.50 5.11 -17.97
C LEU A 253 23.37 6.36 -18.11
N SER A 254 23.17 7.33 -17.23
CA SER A 254 23.91 8.58 -17.24
C SER A 254 23.85 9.27 -15.88
N HIS A 255 24.86 10.07 -15.57
CA HIS A 255 24.87 10.90 -14.38
C HIS A 255 25.51 12.25 -14.70
N GLY A 256 25.08 13.29 -13.98
CA GLY A 256 25.66 14.63 -14.04
C GLY A 256 25.74 15.22 -12.64
N LYS A 257 26.07 16.52 -12.55
CA LYS A 257 26.19 17.20 -11.24
C LYS A 257 24.89 17.15 -10.42
N ASN A 258 23.74 17.28 -11.09
CA ASN A 258 22.43 17.41 -10.43
C ASN A 258 21.38 16.41 -10.96
N PHE A 259 21.80 15.37 -11.67
CA PHE A 259 20.89 14.34 -12.15
C PHE A 259 21.51 12.95 -12.21
N LEU A 260 20.65 11.93 -12.11
CA LEU A 260 20.98 10.52 -12.28
C LEU A 260 19.87 9.85 -13.10
N THR A 261 20.22 9.21 -14.20
CA THR A 261 19.29 8.41 -15.01
C THR A 261 19.50 6.93 -14.74
N LEU A 262 18.46 6.23 -14.31
CA LEU A 262 18.47 4.80 -14.07
C LEU A 262 17.42 4.06 -14.89
N ARG A 263 17.71 2.80 -15.19
CA ARG A 263 16.82 1.87 -15.89
C ARG A 263 16.71 0.58 -15.09
N PHE A 264 15.51 0.01 -15.03
CA PHE A 264 15.26 -1.28 -14.38
C PHE A 264 13.91 -1.88 -14.82
N ILE A 265 13.71 -3.17 -14.55
CA ILE A 265 12.47 -3.91 -14.82
C ILE A 265 11.90 -4.43 -13.51
N LEU A 266 10.58 -4.24 -13.34
CA LEU A 266 9.80 -4.83 -12.26
C LEU A 266 8.68 -5.72 -12.81
N PRO A 267 8.28 -6.77 -12.08
CA PRO A 267 7.14 -7.59 -12.46
C PRO A 267 5.82 -6.82 -12.40
N LYS A 268 4.78 -7.40 -13.02
CA LYS A 268 3.43 -6.83 -12.99
C LYS A 268 2.92 -6.64 -11.55
N GLY A 269 2.22 -5.52 -11.31
CA GLY A 269 1.66 -5.20 -10.00
C GLY A 269 2.67 -4.63 -9.00
N SER A 270 3.88 -4.30 -9.43
CA SER A 270 4.89 -3.56 -8.67
C SER A 270 5.03 -2.14 -9.21
N TYR A 271 5.50 -1.23 -8.35
CA TYR A 271 5.57 0.21 -8.63
C TYR A 271 7.01 0.68 -8.62
N ALA A 272 7.39 1.50 -9.60
CA ALA A 272 8.74 2.09 -9.66
C ALA A 272 9.06 2.93 -8.41
N THR A 273 8.05 3.54 -7.79
CA THR A 273 8.18 4.30 -6.55
C THR A 273 8.77 3.46 -5.41
N SER A 274 8.59 2.13 -5.40
CA SER A 274 9.20 1.26 -4.38
C SER A 274 10.73 1.24 -4.52
N VAL A 275 11.27 1.22 -5.75
CA VAL A 275 12.72 1.32 -6.01
C VAL A 275 13.21 2.71 -5.67
N LEU A 276 12.50 3.75 -6.13
CA LEU A 276 12.89 5.13 -5.86
C LEU A 276 12.90 5.46 -4.37
N ARG A 277 11.95 4.91 -3.61
CA ARG A 277 11.91 5.10 -2.15
C ARG A 277 13.18 4.57 -1.50
N GLU A 278 13.65 3.38 -1.88
CA GLU A 278 14.90 2.84 -1.36
C GLU A 278 16.11 3.71 -1.76
N LEU A 279 16.14 4.24 -2.98
CA LEU A 279 17.20 5.12 -3.47
C LEU A 279 17.23 6.51 -2.81
N ILE A 280 16.09 7.02 -2.37
CA ILE A 280 15.94 8.36 -1.77
C ILE A 280 16.09 8.31 -0.25
N LYS A 281 15.90 7.15 0.39
CA LYS A 281 16.11 7.00 1.84
C LYS A 281 17.52 7.47 2.18
N GLN A 282 17.61 8.49 3.03
CA GLN A 282 18.88 8.85 3.63
C GLN A 282 19.36 7.65 4.47
N PRO A 283 20.64 7.26 4.37
CA PRO A 283 21.18 6.23 5.25
C PRO A 283 21.02 6.70 6.70
N PRO A 284 20.78 5.79 7.66
CA PRO A 284 20.83 6.14 9.08
C PRO A 284 22.17 6.81 9.38
N ALA A 285 22.16 7.87 10.20
CA ALA A 285 23.30 8.75 10.47
C ALA A 285 24.52 8.10 11.17
N ASN A 286 24.62 6.76 11.20
CA ASN A 286 25.71 6.03 11.81
C ASN A 286 26.49 5.24 10.75
N ASP A 287 27.38 5.93 10.04
CA ASP A 287 28.52 5.32 9.33
C ASP A 287 29.65 6.37 9.13
N GLN A 288 29.85 7.25 10.13
CA GLN A 288 30.99 8.19 10.18
C GLN A 288 31.99 7.89 11.32
N THR A 289 31.87 6.75 12.01
CA THR A 289 32.82 6.34 13.06
C THR A 289 33.53 5.05 12.68
N SER A 290 34.35 5.10 11.63
CA SER A 290 35.41 4.10 11.36
C SER A 290 36.52 4.70 10.49
N GLN A 291 37.05 5.87 10.89
CA GLN A 291 38.39 6.32 10.52
C GLN A 291 39.00 7.11 11.69
N ILE A 292 39.33 6.39 12.76
CA ILE A 292 40.44 6.75 13.64
C ILE A 292 41.20 5.45 13.92
N LYS A 293 42.19 5.17 13.07
CA LYS A 293 43.50 4.63 13.41
C LYS A 293 44.41 4.75 12.20
#